data_AF-A0A7C1KES1-F1
#
_entry.id   AF-A0A7C1KES1-F1
#
_cell.length_a   1.000
_cell.length_b   1.000
_cell.length_c   1.000
_cell.angle_alpha   90.00
_cell.angle_beta   90.00
_cell.angle_gamma   90.00
#
_symmetry.space_group_name_H-M   'P 1'
#
loop_
_entity.id
_entity.type
_entity.pdbx_description
1 polymer ?
#
loop_
_entity_poly.entity_id
_entity_poly.type
_entity_poly.pdbx_seq_one_letter_code
_entity_poly.pdbx_strand_id
1 'polypeptide(L)'
;SAQLSQNQLERLIAEKGLRTVVNLRGCCPETDWYQADARATCRMGICQEDLTFSAKRYPHPGEVQRLVQVLDQAAYPLLFHCARGADRTGLASTLALLLLTDSDLKTARRQLWPRYGHFAVGRTAVLDRFFDYYQNWLAERGWEHTPARLREWIDGHYCPGPFRAEIRLLHPQPLRWPAGRGQVVMVQVINRAIEPWQFVPGGSGGVQLRYSLFAHGSGQLVFREHAGRFRRRVEPGQGLILHLGFPPLSAGRYLFHADLLDMQPIDLLDSDFAQYGSEPLQTTLTVT
;
A
#
# COMPACT_ATOMS: atom_id res chain seq x y z
N SER A 1 19.85 -7.76 -5.40
CA SER A 1 20.23 -9.15 -5.09
C SER A 1 19.17 -9.85 -4.24
N ALA A 2 19.31 -11.15 -4.02
CA ALA A 2 18.64 -11.85 -2.92
C ALA A 2 19.24 -11.47 -1.57
N GLN A 3 18.65 -11.97 -0.47
CA GLN A 3 19.17 -11.78 0.87
C GLN A 3 20.53 -12.43 0.99
N LEU A 4 21.52 -11.66 1.43
CA LEU A 4 22.88 -12.13 1.66
C LEU A 4 23.09 -12.41 3.14
N SER A 5 24.00 -13.32 3.47
CA SER A 5 24.53 -13.38 4.83
C SER A 5 25.41 -12.16 5.12
N GLN A 6 25.66 -11.88 6.40
CA GLN A 6 26.48 -10.76 6.81
C GLN A 6 27.83 -10.71 6.07
N ASN A 7 28.58 -11.83 6.08
CA ASN A 7 29.90 -11.91 5.44
C ASN A 7 29.83 -11.74 3.92
N GLN A 8 28.76 -12.23 3.27
CA GLN A 8 28.56 -12.06 1.83
C GLN A 8 28.28 -10.60 1.48
N LEU A 9 27.48 -9.91 2.31
CA LEU A 9 27.18 -8.50 2.12
C LEU A 9 28.43 -7.64 2.34
N GLU A 10 29.20 -7.86 3.41
CA GLU A 10 30.46 -7.15 3.66
C GLU A 10 31.45 -7.29 2.49
N ARG A 11 31.62 -8.51 1.95
CA ARG A 11 32.45 -8.76 0.76
C ARG A 11 31.94 -7.99 -0.45
N LEU A 12 30.64 -8.05 -0.72
CA LEU A 12 30.05 -7.37 -1.87
C LEU A 12 30.20 -5.84 -1.75
N ILE A 13 30.05 -5.29 -0.54
CA ILE A 13 30.28 -3.87 -0.25
C ILE A 13 31.71 -3.48 -0.60
N ALA A 14 32.71 -4.26 -0.13
CA ALA A 14 34.11 -4.00 -0.42
C ALA A 14 34.44 -4.14 -1.91
N GLU A 15 33.98 -5.21 -2.56
CA GLU A 15 34.27 -5.51 -3.96
C GLU A 15 33.67 -4.50 -4.95
N LYS A 16 32.48 -3.97 -4.65
CA LYS A 16 31.76 -3.03 -5.53
C LYS A 16 31.86 -1.58 -5.07
N GLY A 17 32.53 -1.33 -3.94
CA GLY A 17 32.63 0.00 -3.34
C GLY A 17 31.27 0.58 -2.96
N LEU A 18 30.32 -0.26 -2.53
CA LEU A 18 28.95 0.19 -2.21
C LEU A 18 28.97 1.23 -1.08
N ARG A 19 28.09 2.22 -1.19
CA ARG A 19 27.91 3.28 -0.18
C ARG A 19 26.54 3.26 0.48
N THR A 20 25.57 2.59 -0.15
CA THR A 20 24.22 2.43 0.39
C THR A 20 23.67 1.04 0.09
N VAL A 21 23.05 0.39 1.08
CA VAL A 21 22.26 -0.82 0.91
C VAL A 21 20.80 -0.48 1.14
N VAL A 22 19.95 -0.79 0.18
CA VAL A 22 18.51 -0.56 0.24
C VAL A 22 17.79 -1.90 0.41
N ASN A 23 17.25 -2.10 1.60
CA ASN A 23 16.46 -3.27 1.98
C ASN A 23 14.99 -3.06 1.59
N LEU A 24 14.50 -3.86 0.65
CA LEU A 24 13.12 -3.76 0.13
C LEU A 24 12.12 -4.66 0.90
N ARG A 25 12.55 -5.27 2.02
CA ARG A 25 11.72 -6.13 2.86
C ARG A 25 11.04 -5.39 4.01
N GLY A 26 11.42 -4.13 4.25
CA GLY A 26 11.03 -3.35 5.41
C GLY A 26 11.90 -3.64 6.64
N CYS A 27 11.72 -2.79 7.65
CA CYS A 27 12.39 -2.91 8.94
C CYS A 27 11.85 -4.12 9.72
N CYS A 28 12.74 -5.00 10.19
CA CYS A 28 12.39 -6.22 10.93
C CYS A 28 13.42 -6.48 12.06
N PRO A 29 13.49 -5.62 13.08
CA PRO A 29 14.58 -5.60 14.06
C PRO A 29 14.72 -6.89 14.87
N GLU A 30 13.62 -7.64 15.00
CA GLU A 30 13.56 -8.90 15.73
C GLU A 30 14.06 -10.11 14.93
N THR A 31 14.44 -9.92 13.65
CA THR A 31 14.84 -11.02 12.77
C THR A 31 16.34 -11.05 12.51
N ASP A 32 16.93 -12.25 12.50
CA ASP A 32 18.37 -12.44 12.33
C ASP A 32 18.90 -11.87 11.03
N TRP A 33 18.16 -12.01 9.92
CA TRP A 33 18.59 -11.51 8.62
C TRP A 33 18.68 -9.98 8.59
N TYR A 34 17.76 -9.28 9.25
CA TYR A 34 17.78 -7.82 9.32
C TYR A 34 18.92 -7.33 10.22
N GLN A 35 19.12 -7.99 11.36
CA GLN A 35 20.25 -7.70 12.24
C GLN A 35 21.59 -7.95 11.54
N ALA A 36 21.67 -8.98 10.69
CA ALA A 36 22.86 -9.25 9.89
C ALA A 36 23.15 -8.12 8.90
N ASP A 37 22.13 -7.60 8.18
CA ASP A 37 22.29 -6.47 7.27
C ASP A 37 22.76 -5.21 8.03
N ALA A 38 22.10 -4.88 9.15
CA ALA A 38 22.44 -3.72 9.98
C ALA A 38 23.87 -3.82 10.55
N ARG A 39 24.31 -5.02 10.95
CA ARG A 39 25.67 -5.25 11.44
C ARG A 39 26.70 -5.08 10.31
N ALA A 40 26.42 -5.62 9.11
CA ALA A 40 27.32 -5.48 7.96
C ALA A 40 27.47 -4.02 7.55
N THR A 41 26.36 -3.30 7.36
CA THR A 41 26.36 -1.90 6.92
C THR A 41 27.03 -0.99 7.94
N CYS A 42 26.75 -1.18 9.23
CA CYS A 42 27.41 -0.48 10.33
C CYS A 42 28.92 -0.75 10.38
N ARG A 43 29.36 -2.01 10.30
CA ARG A 43 30.80 -2.36 10.29
C ARG A 43 31.56 -1.78 9.11
N MET A 44 30.92 -1.73 7.96
CA MET A 44 31.51 -1.17 6.74
C MET A 44 31.41 0.36 6.67
N GLY A 45 30.71 0.99 7.63
CA GLY A 45 30.53 2.45 7.68
C GLY A 45 29.71 3.00 6.52
N ILE A 46 28.68 2.27 6.08
CA ILE A 46 27.82 2.66 4.95
C ILE A 46 26.35 2.79 5.36
N CYS A 47 25.55 3.45 4.53
CA CYS A 47 24.13 3.67 4.81
C CYS A 47 23.28 2.41 4.57
N GLN A 48 22.25 2.23 5.39
CA GLN A 48 21.16 1.28 5.14
C GLN A 48 19.84 2.05 5.07
N GLU A 49 19.10 1.85 3.97
CA GLU A 49 17.76 2.40 3.77
C GLU A 49 16.73 1.28 3.76
N ASP A 50 15.68 1.40 4.57
CA ASP A 50 14.62 0.40 4.65
C ASP A 50 13.34 0.89 3.95
N LEU A 51 12.93 0.13 2.92
CA LEU A 51 11.68 0.31 2.17
C LEU A 51 10.83 -0.95 2.28
N THR A 52 9.53 -0.79 2.48
CA THR A 52 8.59 -1.89 2.71
C THR A 52 7.76 -2.17 1.47
N PHE A 53 8.36 -2.86 0.49
CA PHE A 53 7.62 -3.35 -0.66
C PHE A 53 7.07 -4.76 -0.46
N SER A 54 5.95 -5.04 -1.12
CA SER A 54 5.38 -6.38 -1.25
C SER A 54 5.58 -6.91 -2.67
N ALA A 55 5.89 -8.19 -2.80
CA ALA A 55 5.92 -8.86 -4.10
C ALA A 55 4.50 -9.18 -4.64
N LYS A 56 3.48 -9.07 -3.78
CA LYS A 56 2.14 -9.62 -4.02
C LYS A 56 1.00 -8.60 -3.83
N ARG A 57 1.34 -7.33 -3.57
CA ARG A 57 0.41 -6.22 -3.41
C ARG A 57 0.89 -5.06 -4.26
N TYR A 58 -0.01 -4.15 -4.64
CA TYR A 58 0.40 -2.92 -5.30
C TYR A 58 1.44 -2.17 -4.44
N PRO A 59 2.42 -1.51 -5.07
CA PRO A 59 3.32 -0.61 -4.35
C PRO A 59 2.53 0.45 -3.56
N HIS A 60 2.85 0.65 -2.30
CA HIS A 60 2.22 1.73 -1.52
C HIS A 60 2.69 3.09 -2.08
N PRO A 61 1.80 4.06 -2.34
CA PRO A 61 2.19 5.36 -2.90
C PRO A 61 3.31 6.05 -2.13
N GLY A 62 3.21 6.09 -0.79
CA GLY A 62 4.25 6.66 0.07
C GLY A 62 5.58 5.91 0.04
N GLU A 63 5.59 4.59 -0.19
CA GLU A 63 6.84 3.82 -0.31
C GLU A 63 7.51 4.03 -1.67
N VAL A 64 6.72 4.22 -2.73
CA VAL A 64 7.24 4.60 -4.06
C VAL A 64 7.85 6.00 -4.00
N GLN A 65 7.18 6.97 -3.36
CA GLN A 65 7.73 8.31 -3.13
C GLN A 65 9.02 8.25 -2.30
N ARG A 66 9.06 7.42 -1.25
CA ARG A 66 10.27 7.23 -0.44
C ARG A 66 11.41 6.60 -1.25
N LEU A 67 11.12 5.67 -2.17
CA LEU A 67 12.14 5.15 -3.07
C LEU A 67 12.72 6.26 -3.97
N VAL A 68 11.89 7.16 -4.50
CA VAL A 68 12.37 8.33 -5.28
C VAL A 68 13.31 9.19 -4.42
N GLN A 69 12.92 9.49 -3.17
CA GLN A 69 13.75 10.26 -2.24
C GLN A 69 15.08 9.58 -1.94
N VAL A 70 15.07 8.26 -1.70
CA VAL A 70 16.28 7.46 -1.48
C VAL A 70 17.19 7.54 -2.70
N LEU A 71 16.65 7.41 -3.92
CA LEU A 71 17.45 7.52 -5.14
C LEU A 71 18.05 8.92 -5.34
N ASP A 72 17.37 9.98 -4.88
CA ASP A 72 17.86 11.35 -4.99
C ASP A 72 18.97 11.69 -3.98
N GLN A 73 18.94 11.07 -2.81
CA GLN A 73 19.76 11.47 -1.66
C GLN A 73 20.84 10.46 -1.27
N ALA A 74 20.69 9.19 -1.67
CA ALA A 74 21.62 8.14 -1.28
C ALA A 74 23.02 8.33 -1.88
N ALA A 75 24.02 7.86 -1.15
CA ALA A 75 25.37 7.75 -1.69
C ALA A 75 25.47 6.54 -2.63
N TYR A 76 26.04 6.76 -3.82
CA TYR A 76 26.26 5.72 -4.83
C TYR A 76 27.71 5.19 -4.77
N PRO A 77 27.95 3.95 -5.22
CA PRO A 77 26.98 2.97 -5.75
C PRO A 77 26.07 2.38 -4.67
N LEU A 78 24.81 2.12 -5.01
CA LEU A 78 23.83 1.51 -4.12
C LEU A 78 23.48 0.07 -4.52
N LEU A 79 22.98 -0.71 -3.55
CA LEU A 79 22.49 -2.08 -3.76
C LEU A 79 21.03 -2.21 -3.31
N PHE A 80 20.14 -2.57 -4.21
CA PHE A 80 18.82 -3.10 -3.84
C PHE A 80 18.89 -4.57 -3.48
N HIS A 81 18.28 -4.98 -2.36
CA HIS A 81 18.01 -6.40 -2.10
C HIS A 81 16.61 -6.65 -1.56
N CYS A 82 16.14 -7.89 -1.74
CA CYS A 82 14.94 -8.40 -1.09
C CYS A 82 15.15 -9.87 -0.71
N ALA A 83 14.08 -10.61 -0.37
CA ALA A 83 14.19 -12.04 -0.06
C ALA A 83 14.91 -12.86 -1.13
N ARG A 84 14.43 -12.79 -2.38
CA ARG A 84 14.88 -13.64 -3.50
C ARG A 84 15.56 -12.87 -4.62
N GLY A 85 15.60 -11.54 -4.53
CA GLY A 85 16.18 -10.69 -5.57
C GLY A 85 15.40 -10.65 -6.89
N ALA A 86 14.12 -11.03 -6.85
CA ALA A 86 13.24 -11.12 -8.00
C ALA A 86 12.24 -9.93 -8.01
N ASP A 87 11.01 -10.15 -7.53
CA ASP A 87 9.88 -9.22 -7.69
C ASP A 87 10.14 -7.79 -7.18
N ARG A 88 10.40 -7.62 -5.88
CA ARG A 88 10.60 -6.28 -5.27
C ARG A 88 11.85 -5.60 -5.79
N THR A 89 12.92 -6.38 -5.97
CA THR A 89 14.16 -5.88 -6.56
C THR A 89 13.94 -5.45 -8.01
N GLY A 90 13.16 -6.19 -8.80
CA GLY A 90 12.80 -5.85 -10.16
C GLY A 90 11.97 -4.57 -10.25
N LEU A 91 11.00 -4.38 -9.35
CA LEU A 91 10.25 -3.13 -9.22
C LEU A 91 11.20 -1.95 -8.97
N ALA A 92 12.04 -2.03 -7.93
CA ALA A 92 12.94 -0.96 -7.54
C ALA A 92 13.99 -0.66 -8.63
N SER A 93 14.58 -1.70 -9.23
CA SER A 93 15.54 -1.56 -10.34
C SER A 93 14.90 -0.96 -11.59
N THR A 94 13.64 -1.30 -11.91
CA THR A 94 12.92 -0.69 -13.03
C THR A 94 12.74 0.81 -12.77
N LEU A 95 12.27 1.19 -11.58
CA LEU A 95 12.12 2.60 -11.20
C LEU A 95 13.46 3.34 -11.23
N ALA A 96 14.53 2.75 -10.71
CA ALA A 96 15.86 3.36 -10.75
C ALA A 96 16.35 3.62 -12.17
N LEU A 97 16.17 2.67 -13.10
CA LEU A 97 16.52 2.91 -14.51
C LEU A 97 15.71 4.06 -15.11
N LEU A 98 14.40 4.11 -14.86
CA LEU A 98 13.52 5.17 -15.37
C LEU A 98 13.78 6.55 -14.74
N LEU A 99 14.32 6.60 -13.52
CA LEU A 99 14.55 7.86 -12.82
C LEU A 99 15.97 8.42 -13.03
N LEU A 100 16.95 7.53 -13.24
CA LEU A 100 18.38 7.89 -13.22
C LEU A 100 19.07 7.76 -14.58
N THR A 101 18.39 7.27 -15.61
CA THR A 101 18.97 7.05 -16.94
C THR A 101 17.98 7.44 -18.03
N ASP A 102 18.45 7.50 -19.28
CA ASP A 102 17.62 7.70 -20.46
C ASP A 102 16.93 6.41 -20.96
N SER A 103 16.79 5.39 -20.09
CA SER A 103 16.15 4.13 -20.45
C SER A 103 14.67 4.33 -20.75
N ASP A 104 14.22 3.80 -21.89
CA ASP A 104 12.79 3.76 -22.20
C ASP A 104 12.02 2.77 -21.29
N LEU A 105 10.69 2.92 -21.24
CA LEU A 105 9.82 2.09 -20.39
C LEU A 105 9.92 0.59 -20.70
N LYS A 106 10.00 0.22 -21.98
CA LYS A 106 10.07 -1.18 -22.42
C LYS A 106 11.39 -1.82 -21.99
N THR A 107 12.49 -1.08 -22.08
CA THR A 107 13.83 -1.51 -21.72
C THR A 107 13.94 -1.64 -20.20
N ALA A 108 13.51 -0.63 -19.44
CA ALA A 108 13.57 -0.66 -17.98
C ALA A 108 12.73 -1.81 -17.38
N ARG A 109 11.54 -2.08 -17.94
CA ARG A 109 10.66 -3.17 -17.48
C ARG A 109 11.28 -4.56 -17.60
N ARG A 110 12.37 -4.73 -18.36
CA ARG A 110 13.12 -6.00 -18.40
C ARG A 110 13.82 -6.35 -17.07
N GLN A 111 13.77 -5.49 -16.05
CA GLN A 111 14.14 -5.89 -14.68
C GLN A 111 13.06 -6.75 -14.00
N LEU A 112 11.82 -6.71 -14.50
CA LEU A 112 10.73 -7.63 -14.17
C LEU A 112 10.62 -8.71 -15.26
N TRP A 113 11.55 -9.67 -15.26
CA TRP A 113 11.61 -10.70 -16.31
C TRP A 113 11.84 -12.10 -15.76
N PRO A 114 11.42 -13.18 -16.46
CA PRO A 114 11.60 -14.55 -15.99
C PRO A 114 13.05 -14.92 -15.67
N ARG A 115 14.03 -14.33 -16.37
CA ARG A 115 15.46 -14.55 -16.08
C ARG A 115 15.88 -14.12 -14.67
N TYR A 116 15.14 -13.18 -14.06
CA TYR A 116 15.34 -12.72 -12.69
C TYR A 116 14.38 -13.38 -11.70
N GLY A 117 13.63 -14.40 -12.13
CA GLY A 117 12.67 -15.14 -11.31
C GLY A 117 11.33 -14.44 -11.13
N HIS A 118 11.04 -13.37 -11.89
CA HIS A 118 9.75 -12.70 -11.88
C HIS A 118 8.83 -13.28 -12.96
N PHE A 119 7.59 -13.58 -12.57
CA PHE A 119 6.52 -14.01 -13.47
C PHE A 119 5.27 -13.18 -13.22
N ALA A 120 4.71 -12.56 -14.25
CA ALA A 120 3.50 -11.74 -14.19
C ALA A 120 2.22 -12.62 -14.11
N VAL A 121 2.13 -13.48 -13.10
CA VAL A 121 1.02 -14.43 -12.92
C VAL A 121 0.50 -14.37 -11.50
N GLY A 122 -0.82 -14.44 -11.34
CA GLY A 122 -1.45 -14.36 -10.02
C GLY A 122 -1.15 -13.02 -9.34
N ARG A 123 -0.67 -13.06 -8.08
CA ARG A 123 -0.46 -11.85 -7.28
C ARG A 123 0.72 -11.00 -7.72
N THR A 124 1.77 -11.57 -8.32
CA THR A 124 2.97 -10.81 -8.71
C THR A 124 2.72 -9.90 -9.90
N ALA A 125 1.68 -10.16 -10.70
CA ALA A 125 1.24 -9.31 -11.81
C ALA A 125 0.84 -7.88 -11.38
N VAL A 126 0.60 -7.63 -10.08
CA VAL A 126 0.37 -6.26 -9.58
C VAL A 126 1.57 -5.33 -9.81
N LEU A 127 2.79 -5.88 -9.90
CA LEU A 127 4.00 -5.09 -10.13
C LEU A 127 4.09 -4.64 -11.59
N ASP A 128 3.67 -5.48 -12.54
CA ASP A 128 3.52 -5.08 -13.94
C ASP A 128 2.40 -4.05 -14.10
N ARG A 129 1.26 -4.28 -13.43
CA ARG A 129 0.12 -3.35 -13.45
C ARG A 129 0.49 -1.94 -12.98
N PHE A 130 1.40 -1.80 -12.02
CA PHE A 130 1.95 -0.49 -11.64
C PHE A 130 2.52 0.27 -12.85
N PHE A 131 3.35 -0.40 -13.66
CA PHE A 131 3.92 0.21 -14.86
C PHE A 131 2.91 0.34 -16.00
N ASP A 132 1.90 -0.53 -16.05
CA ASP A 132 0.80 -0.40 -17.02
C ASP A 132 -0.02 0.87 -16.74
N TYR A 133 -0.29 1.20 -15.47
CA TYR A 133 -0.96 2.44 -15.10
C TYR A 133 -0.14 3.67 -15.51
N TYR A 134 1.18 3.65 -15.31
CA TYR A 134 2.05 4.73 -15.77
C TYR A 134 2.04 4.84 -17.30
N GLN A 135 2.15 3.71 -18.01
CA GLN A 135 2.12 3.66 -19.47
C GLN A 135 0.79 4.21 -20.03
N ASN A 136 -0.34 3.86 -19.42
CA ASN A 136 -1.66 4.35 -19.83
C ASN A 136 -1.77 5.86 -19.59
N TRP A 137 -1.31 6.36 -18.45
CA TRP A 137 -1.31 7.80 -18.15
C TRP A 137 -0.50 8.61 -19.18
N LEU A 138 0.64 8.07 -19.64
CA LEU A 138 1.43 8.64 -20.73
C LEU A 138 0.69 8.57 -22.08
N ALA A 139 0.11 7.40 -22.41
CA ALA A 139 -0.55 7.16 -23.69
C ALA A 139 -1.79 8.06 -23.89
N GLU A 140 -2.59 8.28 -22.83
CA GLU A 140 -3.73 9.20 -22.83
C GLU A 140 -3.34 10.65 -23.22
N ARG A 141 -2.07 11.01 -23.03
CA ARG A 141 -1.53 12.36 -23.30
C ARG A 141 -0.66 12.39 -24.55
N GLY A 142 -0.44 11.25 -25.21
CA GLY A 142 0.51 11.13 -26.32
C GLY A 142 1.95 11.44 -25.91
N TRP A 143 2.33 11.12 -24.67
CA TRP A 143 3.66 11.42 -24.13
C TRP A 143 4.56 10.20 -24.08
N GLU A 144 5.86 10.44 -24.24
CA GLU A 144 6.91 9.47 -23.96
C GLU A 144 7.36 9.54 -22.50
N HIS A 145 8.03 8.48 -22.02
CA HIS A 145 8.62 8.50 -20.68
C HIS A 145 9.74 9.56 -20.57
N THR A 146 9.76 10.28 -19.45
CA THR A 146 10.92 11.02 -18.95
C THR A 146 10.97 10.87 -17.42
N PRO A 147 12.14 11.07 -16.77
CA PRO A 147 12.22 11.06 -15.30
C PRO A 147 11.28 12.07 -14.64
N ALA A 148 11.12 13.26 -15.22
CA ALA A 148 10.25 14.31 -14.70
C ALA A 148 8.76 13.89 -14.72
N ARG A 149 8.31 13.31 -15.83
CA ARG A 149 6.93 12.78 -15.96
C ARG A 149 6.66 11.63 -15.00
N LEU A 150 7.64 10.76 -14.79
CA LEU A 150 7.49 9.67 -13.82
C LEU A 150 7.34 10.21 -12.39
N ARG A 151 8.11 11.24 -12.01
CA ARG A 151 7.97 11.90 -10.70
C ARG A 151 6.59 12.54 -10.54
N GLU A 152 6.17 13.34 -11.52
CA GLU A 152 4.83 13.94 -11.55
C GLU A 152 3.74 12.88 -11.36
N TRP A 153 3.85 11.77 -12.08
CA TRP A 153 2.89 10.69 -11.95
C TRP A 153 2.91 10.04 -10.57
N ILE A 154 4.08 9.71 -10.03
CA ILE A 154 4.21 9.12 -8.69
C ILE A 154 3.62 10.05 -7.62
N ASP A 155 3.86 11.35 -7.73
CA ASP A 155 3.48 12.33 -6.70
C ASP A 155 2.00 12.70 -6.74
N GLY A 156 1.42 12.82 -7.93
CA GLY A 156 0.06 13.36 -8.11
C GLY A 156 -0.98 12.39 -8.65
N HIS A 157 -0.57 11.33 -9.35
CA HIS A 157 -1.47 10.57 -10.22
C HIS A 157 -1.50 9.06 -9.95
N TYR A 158 -0.43 8.50 -9.38
CA TYR A 158 -0.36 7.07 -9.11
C TYR A 158 -1.48 6.67 -8.16
N CYS A 159 -2.34 5.75 -8.60
CA CYS A 159 -3.39 5.16 -7.82
C CYS A 159 -3.28 3.63 -7.91
N PRO A 160 -3.25 2.90 -6.78
CA PRO A 160 -3.16 1.44 -6.78
C PRO A 160 -4.51 0.80 -7.13
N GLY A 161 -4.84 0.77 -8.42
CA GLY A 161 -6.06 0.12 -8.94
C GLY A 161 -7.34 0.61 -8.26
N PRO A 162 -8.08 -0.24 -7.52
CA PRO A 162 -9.32 0.14 -6.86
C PRO A 162 -9.12 0.84 -5.50
N PHE A 163 -7.90 0.88 -4.96
CA PHE A 163 -7.64 1.19 -3.54
C PHE A 163 -7.48 2.68 -3.24
N ARG A 164 -8.44 3.51 -3.69
CA ARG A 164 -8.52 4.92 -3.29
C ARG A 164 -9.94 5.36 -3.01
N ALA A 165 -10.20 5.71 -1.76
CA ALA A 165 -11.52 6.11 -1.30
C ALA A 165 -11.51 7.42 -0.53
N GLU A 166 -12.65 8.09 -0.54
CA GLU A 166 -12.99 9.13 0.43
C GLU A 166 -14.21 8.68 1.21
N ILE A 167 -14.14 8.71 2.55
CA ILE A 167 -15.23 8.31 3.45
C ILE A 167 -15.66 9.54 4.23
N ARG A 168 -16.92 9.96 4.07
CA ARG A 168 -17.51 11.10 4.78
C ARG A 168 -18.58 10.65 5.74
N LEU A 169 -18.46 11.07 7.00
CA LEU A 169 -19.51 10.88 7.99
C LEU A 169 -20.66 11.85 7.73
N LEU A 170 -21.88 11.35 7.53
CA LEU A 170 -23.08 12.18 7.30
C LEU A 170 -23.84 12.45 8.61
N HIS A 171 -23.11 12.69 9.69
CA HIS A 171 -23.65 12.99 11.02
C HIS A 171 -22.90 14.16 11.65
N PRO A 172 -23.58 15.00 12.44
CA PRO A 172 -22.93 16.04 13.24
C PRO A 172 -21.89 15.43 14.18
N GLN A 173 -20.72 16.08 14.24
CA GLN A 173 -19.65 15.71 15.17
C GLN A 173 -19.62 16.68 16.36
N PRO A 174 -19.21 16.22 17.55
CA PRO A 174 -18.83 14.84 17.90
C PRO A 174 -20.05 13.90 18.00
N LEU A 175 -19.85 12.61 17.73
CA LEU A 175 -20.92 11.62 17.85
C LEU A 175 -21.32 11.41 19.32
N ARG A 176 -22.60 11.60 19.62
CA ARG A 176 -23.19 11.41 20.96
C ARG A 176 -24.43 10.55 20.87
N TRP A 177 -24.44 9.40 21.54
CA TRP A 177 -25.56 8.45 21.52
C TRP A 177 -26.11 8.18 22.92
N PRO A 178 -27.42 7.96 23.07
CA PRO A 178 -28.00 7.46 24.31
C PRO A 178 -27.54 6.03 24.61
N ALA A 179 -27.23 5.75 25.88
CA ALA A 179 -26.94 4.40 26.34
C ALA A 179 -28.14 3.46 26.15
N GLY A 180 -27.86 2.18 25.89
CA GLY A 180 -28.88 1.13 25.79
C GLY A 180 -29.78 1.19 24.56
N ARG A 181 -29.49 2.04 23.56
CA ARG A 181 -30.22 2.07 22.29
C ARG A 181 -29.29 1.86 21.10
N GLY A 182 -29.72 1.00 20.16
CA GLY A 182 -29.03 0.83 18.89
C GLY A 182 -29.09 2.10 18.05
N GLN A 183 -28.10 2.29 17.18
CA GLN A 183 -27.95 3.50 16.38
C GLN A 183 -27.61 3.15 14.93
N VAL A 184 -27.99 4.04 14.01
CA VAL A 184 -27.60 3.95 12.61
C VAL A 184 -26.82 5.19 12.23
N VAL A 185 -25.65 4.98 11.64
CA VAL A 185 -24.81 6.03 11.08
C VAL A 185 -24.79 5.93 9.56
N MET A 186 -25.02 7.04 8.88
CA MET A 186 -24.84 7.15 7.45
C MET A 186 -23.42 7.64 7.13
N VAL A 187 -22.77 6.95 6.21
CA VAL A 187 -21.49 7.39 5.63
C VAL A 187 -21.62 7.45 4.12
N GLN A 188 -21.07 8.49 3.50
CA GLN A 188 -20.89 8.55 2.06
C GLN A 188 -19.50 8.01 1.73
N VAL A 189 -19.44 6.99 0.87
CA VAL A 189 -18.19 6.50 0.29
C VAL A 189 -18.09 6.95 -1.15
N ILE A 190 -16.96 7.53 -1.54
CA ILE A 190 -16.72 8.06 -2.89
C ILE A 190 -15.52 7.34 -3.49
N ASN A 191 -15.73 6.77 -4.68
CA ASN A 191 -14.67 6.14 -5.44
C ASN A 191 -13.73 7.20 -6.01
N ARG A 192 -12.53 7.28 -5.43
CA ARG A 192 -11.45 8.17 -5.89
C ARG A 192 -10.38 7.39 -6.65
N ALA A 193 -10.61 6.11 -6.90
CA ALA A 193 -9.69 5.22 -7.57
C ALA A 193 -9.80 5.34 -9.09
N ILE A 194 -8.91 4.64 -9.80
CA ILE A 194 -8.89 4.57 -11.26
C ILE A 194 -9.69 3.37 -11.81
N GLU A 195 -10.15 2.49 -10.91
CA GLU A 195 -10.95 1.32 -11.23
C GLU A 195 -12.31 1.34 -10.54
N PRO A 196 -13.34 0.72 -11.12
CA PRO A 196 -14.66 0.61 -10.50
C PRO A 196 -14.64 -0.30 -9.27
N TRP A 197 -15.43 0.05 -8.26
CA TRP A 197 -15.70 -0.84 -7.14
C TRP A 197 -16.85 -1.78 -7.47
N GLN A 198 -16.73 -3.04 -7.07
CA GLN A 198 -17.79 -4.04 -7.16
C GLN A 198 -18.22 -4.46 -5.77
N PHE A 199 -19.38 -4.00 -5.33
CA PHE A 199 -20.07 -4.54 -4.16
C PHE A 199 -20.86 -5.78 -4.60
N VAL A 200 -20.78 -6.85 -3.81
CA VAL A 200 -21.48 -8.11 -4.07
C VAL A 200 -22.28 -8.56 -2.85
N PRO A 201 -23.39 -9.29 -3.04
CA PRO A 201 -24.07 -9.96 -1.94
C PRO A 201 -23.18 -11.06 -1.33
N GLY A 202 -23.31 -11.30 -0.02
CA GLY A 202 -22.59 -12.35 0.70
C GLY A 202 -21.39 -11.86 1.51
N GLY A 203 -20.63 -12.80 2.08
CA GLY A 203 -19.48 -12.51 2.94
C GLY A 203 -18.13 -12.53 2.22
N SER A 204 -18.07 -13.02 0.98
CA SER A 204 -16.83 -13.18 0.21
C SER A 204 -16.92 -12.45 -1.12
N GLY A 205 -15.79 -11.89 -1.56
CA GLY A 205 -15.72 -11.15 -2.81
C GLY A 205 -16.12 -9.67 -2.66
N GLY A 206 -15.52 -8.84 -3.50
CA GLY A 206 -15.90 -7.46 -3.72
C GLY A 206 -15.56 -6.50 -2.58
N VAL A 207 -15.87 -5.23 -2.85
CA VAL A 207 -15.65 -4.13 -1.92
C VAL A 207 -16.71 -4.17 -0.82
N GLN A 208 -16.26 -4.03 0.43
CA GLN A 208 -17.11 -3.88 1.61
C GLN A 208 -16.55 -2.77 2.51
N LEU A 209 -17.39 -2.19 3.36
CA LEU A 209 -16.94 -1.28 4.41
C LEU A 209 -16.94 -2.01 5.74
N ARG A 210 -15.77 -2.20 6.36
CA ARG A 210 -15.66 -2.72 7.72
C ARG A 210 -15.65 -1.57 8.69
N TYR A 211 -16.55 -1.61 9.65
CA TYR A 211 -16.62 -0.64 10.73
C TYR A 211 -16.46 -1.31 12.08
N SER A 212 -15.81 -0.62 13.02
CA SER A 212 -15.46 -1.16 14.33
C SER A 212 -15.53 -0.08 15.40
N LEU A 213 -15.92 -0.49 16.60
CA LEU A 213 -15.82 0.30 17.82
C LEU A 213 -14.76 -0.30 18.72
N PHE A 214 -13.88 0.56 19.23
CA PHE A 214 -12.89 0.21 20.23
C PHE A 214 -13.15 0.99 21.51
N ALA A 215 -13.00 0.37 22.67
CA ALA A 215 -13.11 1.06 23.95
C ALA A 215 -11.99 2.12 24.07
N HIS A 216 -12.38 3.36 24.35
CA HIS A 216 -11.43 4.47 24.46
C HIS A 216 -10.55 4.29 25.71
N GLY A 217 -9.25 4.07 25.51
CA GLY A 217 -8.27 3.84 26.59
C GLY A 217 -7.61 2.47 26.49
N SER A 218 -8.39 1.37 26.55
CA SER A 218 -7.85 0.01 26.44
C SER A 218 -7.55 -0.41 25.01
N GLY A 219 -8.20 0.21 24.01
CA GLY A 219 -8.09 -0.20 22.61
C GLY A 219 -8.76 -1.55 22.32
N GLN A 220 -9.50 -2.12 23.27
CA GLN A 220 -10.19 -3.39 23.09
C GLN A 220 -11.30 -3.24 22.03
N LEU A 221 -11.36 -4.19 21.09
CA LEU A 221 -12.46 -4.29 20.12
C LEU A 221 -13.77 -4.60 20.85
N VAL A 222 -14.74 -3.69 20.73
CA VAL A 222 -16.08 -3.81 21.34
C VAL A 222 -17.07 -4.36 20.33
N PHE A 223 -16.99 -3.91 19.08
CA PHE A 223 -17.91 -4.27 18.03
C PHE A 223 -17.24 -4.17 16.67
N ARG A 224 -17.62 -5.06 15.74
CA ARG A 224 -17.19 -5.03 14.33
C ARG A 224 -18.30 -5.59 13.46
N GLU A 225 -18.56 -4.93 12.35
CA GLU A 225 -19.43 -5.46 11.29
C GLU A 225 -19.03 -4.89 9.91
N HIS A 226 -19.68 -5.38 8.86
CA HIS A 226 -19.48 -4.95 7.48
C HIS A 226 -20.77 -4.36 6.90
N ALA A 227 -20.62 -3.35 6.05
CA ALA A 227 -21.67 -2.82 5.19
C ALA A 227 -21.27 -3.01 3.72
N GLY A 228 -22.25 -2.91 2.82
CA GLY A 228 -22.01 -3.08 1.38
C GLY A 228 -22.27 -4.48 0.83
N ARG A 229 -22.97 -5.35 1.58
CA ARG A 229 -23.34 -6.71 1.13
C ARG A 229 -24.52 -6.72 0.15
N PHE A 230 -24.42 -5.97 -0.93
CA PHE A 230 -25.41 -5.87 -2.00
C PHE A 230 -24.72 -5.73 -3.35
N ARG A 231 -25.43 -6.03 -4.44
CA ARG A 231 -24.87 -5.90 -5.79
C ARG A 231 -24.88 -4.44 -6.23
N ARG A 232 -23.71 -3.83 -6.37
CA ARG A 232 -23.57 -2.47 -6.93
C ARG A 232 -22.19 -2.27 -7.53
N ARG A 233 -22.15 -1.70 -8.73
CA ARG A 233 -20.94 -1.17 -9.35
C ARG A 233 -20.87 0.35 -9.09
N VAL A 234 -19.69 0.85 -8.72
CA VAL A 234 -19.44 2.27 -8.45
C VAL A 234 -18.25 2.72 -9.28
N GLU A 235 -18.51 3.52 -10.30
CA GLU A 235 -17.46 4.02 -11.19
C GLU A 235 -16.57 5.06 -10.48
N PRO A 236 -15.32 5.27 -10.93
CA PRO A 236 -14.51 6.40 -10.51
C PRO A 236 -15.29 7.72 -10.50
N GLY A 237 -15.16 8.50 -9.43
CA GLY A 237 -15.87 9.75 -9.19
C GLY A 237 -17.28 9.61 -8.63
N GLN A 238 -17.89 8.43 -8.66
CA GLN A 238 -19.21 8.19 -8.07
C GLN A 238 -19.11 7.86 -6.58
N GLY A 239 -20.22 8.01 -5.87
CA GLY A 239 -20.33 7.57 -4.48
C GLY A 239 -21.69 6.97 -4.16
N LEU A 240 -21.78 6.36 -2.98
CA LEU A 240 -23.03 5.86 -2.42
C LEU A 240 -23.08 6.09 -0.91
N ILE A 241 -24.28 5.99 -0.35
CA ILE A 241 -24.51 6.07 1.09
C ILE A 241 -24.61 4.65 1.64
N LEU A 242 -23.83 4.37 2.69
CA LEU A 242 -23.90 3.14 3.48
C LEU A 242 -24.49 3.45 4.85
N HIS A 243 -25.41 2.59 5.28
CA HIS A 243 -26.02 2.64 6.62
C HIS A 243 -25.31 1.64 7.52
N LEU A 244 -24.72 2.13 8.60
CA LEU A 244 -23.93 1.36 9.55
C LEU A 244 -24.75 1.17 10.83
N GLY A 245 -25.15 -0.06 11.11
CA GLY A 245 -25.96 -0.41 12.27
C GLY A 245 -25.08 -0.75 13.47
N PHE A 246 -25.34 -0.11 14.60
CA PHE A 246 -24.65 -0.37 15.87
C PHE A 246 -25.64 -0.95 16.88
N PRO A 247 -25.22 -1.98 17.66
CA PRO A 247 -26.04 -2.51 18.74
C PRO A 247 -26.17 -1.48 19.88
N PRO A 248 -27.10 -1.67 20.82
CA PRO A 248 -27.10 -0.95 22.09
C PRO A 248 -25.73 -0.98 22.77
N LEU A 249 -25.24 0.18 23.20
CA LEU A 249 -23.94 0.34 23.87
C LEU A 249 -24.13 0.79 25.32
N SER A 250 -23.20 0.38 26.19
CA SER A 250 -23.06 0.91 27.54
C SER A 250 -22.55 2.36 27.51
N ALA A 251 -22.80 3.11 28.59
CA ALA A 251 -22.22 4.44 28.74
C ALA A 251 -20.68 4.37 28.72
N GLY A 252 -20.04 5.29 28.01
CA GLY A 252 -18.60 5.28 27.83
C GLY A 252 -18.13 6.06 26.61
N ARG A 253 -16.81 6.02 26.38
CA ARG A 253 -16.17 6.60 25.19
C ARG A 253 -15.64 5.49 24.31
N TYR A 254 -15.80 5.66 22.99
CA TYR A 254 -15.40 4.70 21.98
C TYR A 254 -14.65 5.41 20.85
N LEU A 255 -13.71 4.71 20.23
CA LEU A 255 -13.14 5.06 18.94
C LEU A 255 -13.94 4.34 17.85
N PHE A 256 -14.58 5.12 16.98
CA PHE A 256 -15.23 4.61 15.79
C PHE A 256 -14.24 4.66 14.62
N HIS A 257 -13.99 3.50 14.03
CA HIS A 257 -13.16 3.32 12.84
C HIS A 257 -13.98 2.69 11.71
N ALA A 258 -13.88 3.19 10.48
CA ALA A 258 -14.40 2.53 9.30
C ALA A 258 -13.43 2.66 8.12
N ASP A 259 -13.22 1.55 7.41
CA ASP A 259 -12.41 1.52 6.19
C ASP A 259 -13.06 0.61 5.15
N LEU A 260 -12.78 0.91 3.87
CA LEU A 260 -13.11 0.02 2.78
C LEU A 260 -12.07 -1.09 2.67
N LEU A 261 -12.53 -2.24 2.20
CA LEU A 261 -11.70 -3.38 1.94
C LEU A 261 -12.18 -4.07 0.67
N ASP A 262 -11.26 -4.64 -0.09
CA ASP A 262 -11.59 -5.54 -1.18
C ASP A 262 -11.41 -6.99 -0.70
N MET A 263 -12.53 -7.69 -0.53
CA MET A 263 -12.56 -9.10 -0.17
C MET A 263 -12.32 -9.92 -1.43
N GLN A 264 -11.32 -10.78 -1.43
CA GLN A 264 -11.05 -11.66 -2.58
C GLN A 264 -11.56 -13.09 -2.31
N PRO A 265 -12.13 -13.80 -3.30
CA PRO A 265 -12.94 -15.01 -3.04
C PRO A 265 -12.21 -16.23 -2.45
N ILE A 266 -10.88 -16.31 -2.53
CA ILE A 266 -10.10 -17.48 -2.08
C ILE A 266 -8.74 -17.02 -1.51
N ASP A 267 -8.50 -17.18 -0.20
CA ASP A 267 -7.20 -17.09 0.49
C ASP A 267 -6.25 -15.98 0.04
N LEU A 268 -6.77 -14.81 -0.32
CA LEU A 268 -6.00 -13.60 -0.59
C LEU A 268 -6.39 -12.56 0.45
N LEU A 269 -5.41 -12.20 1.30
CA LEU A 269 -5.52 -11.24 2.39
C LEU A 269 -6.47 -10.08 2.04
N ASP A 270 -7.52 -9.91 2.83
CA ASP A 270 -8.37 -8.73 2.79
C ASP A 270 -7.49 -7.48 2.72
N SER A 271 -7.74 -6.70 1.67
CA SER A 271 -6.93 -5.55 1.34
C SER A 271 -7.66 -4.30 1.76
N ASP A 272 -7.32 -3.82 2.94
CA ASP A 272 -7.81 -2.55 3.45
C ASP A 272 -7.30 -1.41 2.56
N PHE A 273 -8.17 -0.47 2.24
CA PHE A 273 -7.84 0.67 1.40
C PHE A 273 -6.80 1.57 2.08
N ALA A 274 -6.80 1.63 3.42
CA ALA A 274 -5.78 2.32 4.19
C ALA A 274 -4.36 1.75 3.98
N GLN A 275 -4.22 0.46 3.65
CA GLN A 275 -2.91 -0.15 3.33
C GLN A 275 -2.30 0.39 2.03
N TYR A 276 -3.06 1.20 1.28
CA TYR A 276 -2.67 1.81 0.01
C TYR A 276 -2.79 3.35 0.02
N GLY A 277 -2.93 3.94 1.20
CA GLY A 277 -2.94 5.40 1.39
C GLY A 277 -4.31 6.07 1.33
N SER A 278 -5.42 5.31 1.35
CA SER A 278 -6.73 5.92 1.63
C SER A 278 -6.85 6.28 3.11
N GLU A 279 -7.53 7.38 3.42
CA GLU A 279 -7.80 7.73 4.82
C GLU A 279 -9.05 6.98 5.33
N PRO A 280 -8.93 6.14 6.38
CA PRO A 280 -10.09 5.56 7.01
C PRO A 280 -10.86 6.64 7.79
N LEU A 281 -12.16 6.44 7.97
CA LEU A 281 -12.94 7.27 8.88
C LEU A 281 -12.56 6.91 10.32
N GLN A 282 -12.05 7.88 11.08
CA GLN A 282 -11.81 7.75 12.51
C GLN A 282 -12.44 8.91 13.28
N THR A 283 -13.28 8.62 14.27
CA THR A 283 -13.87 9.66 15.13
C THR A 283 -14.18 9.14 16.53
N THR A 284 -14.29 10.04 17.49
CA THR A 284 -14.69 9.70 18.86
C THR A 284 -16.21 9.66 18.98
N LEU A 285 -16.71 8.62 19.61
CA LEU A 285 -18.11 8.43 19.99
C LEU A 285 -18.23 8.48 21.52
N THR A 286 -19.18 9.26 22.01
CA THR A 286 -19.56 9.26 23.44
C THR A 286 -20.96 8.69 23.60
N VAL A 287 -21.12 7.75 24.53
CA VAL A 287 -22.41 7.16 24.89
C VAL A 287 -22.75 7.58 26.31
N THR A 288 -23.93 8.17 26.50
CA THR A 288 -24.43 8.69 27.79
C THR A 288 -25.82 8.20 28.10
#